data_AF-A0A3A0F1L3-F1
#
_entry.id   AF-A0A3A0F1L3-F1
#
_cell.length_a   1.000
_cell.length_b   1.000
_cell.length_c   1.000
_cell.angle_alpha   90.00
_cell.angle_beta   90.00
_cell.angle_gamma   90.00
#
_symmetry.space_group_name_H-M   'P 1'
#
loop_
_entity.id
_entity.type
_entity.pdbx_description
1 polymer ?
#
loop_
_entity_poly.entity_id
_entity_poly.type
_entity_poly.pdbx_seq_one_letter_code
_entity_poly.pdbx_strand_id
1 'polypeptide(L)'
;MAPEQRRFGSHGGTKMTTILALFRNETFHLCYSIAGAALLLFPMLGLSRWYHASMRRTAGGRAAGEKQKAIGPYARELGAGLRLGRDLTRGRYGGEARSIYKRALLFTAIWIAVVAVWWGLLIWADEMNKVPAG
;
A
#
# COMPACT_ATOMS: atom_id res chain seq x y z
N MET A 1 -12.09 -17.77 52.53
CA MET A 1 -12.23 -16.71 51.52
C MET A 1 -10.85 -16.15 51.23
N ALA A 2 -10.28 -16.47 50.06
CA ALA A 2 -9.06 -15.86 49.55
C ALA A 2 -9.30 -15.56 48.06
N PRO A 3 -9.04 -14.34 47.57
CA PRO A 3 -9.32 -13.99 46.18
C PRO A 3 -8.26 -14.60 45.25
N GLU A 4 -8.72 -15.38 44.28
CA GLU A 4 -7.92 -15.86 43.16
C GLU A 4 -7.32 -14.68 42.38
N GLN A 5 -5.99 -14.58 42.41
CA GLN A 5 -5.25 -13.71 41.53
C GLN A 5 -5.43 -14.19 40.08
N ARG A 6 -6.16 -13.39 39.29
CA ARG A 6 -6.25 -13.54 37.83
C ARG A 6 -4.85 -13.46 37.24
N ARG A 7 -4.28 -14.61 36.86
CA ARG A 7 -3.16 -14.66 35.92
C ARG A 7 -3.66 -14.21 34.55
N PHE A 8 -3.56 -12.91 34.28
CA PHE A 8 -3.58 -12.42 32.90
C PHE A 8 -2.32 -12.93 32.22
N GLY A 9 -2.45 -14.06 31.53
CA GLY A 9 -1.37 -14.68 30.78
C GLY A 9 -0.79 -13.71 29.76
N SER A 10 0.47 -13.35 29.96
CA SER A 10 1.33 -12.66 29.00
C SER A 10 1.47 -13.51 27.72
N HIS A 11 0.50 -13.40 26.80
CA HIS A 11 0.58 -13.99 25.46
C HIS A 11 1.26 -13.06 24.45
N GLY A 12 1.59 -11.83 24.84
CA GLY A 12 2.27 -10.84 23.99
C GLY A 12 3.79 -11.08 23.91
N GLY A 13 4.43 -11.47 25.02
CA GLY A 13 5.88 -11.63 25.09
C GLY A 13 6.43 -12.75 24.21
N THR A 14 5.74 -13.89 24.12
CA THR A 14 6.21 -15.07 23.37
C THR A 14 6.15 -14.86 21.85
N LYS A 15 5.13 -14.16 21.35
CA LYS A 15 5.01 -13.88 19.91
C LYS A 15 6.04 -12.85 19.45
N MET A 16 6.31 -11.86 20.31
CA MET A 16 7.31 -10.82 20.06
C MET A 16 8.72 -11.42 19.94
N THR A 17 9.10 -12.32 20.86
CA THR A 17 10.39 -13.01 20.79
C THR A 17 10.50 -13.93 19.58
N THR A 18 9.41 -14.59 19.16
CA THR A 18 9.42 -15.41 17.93
C THR A 18 9.62 -14.58 16.66
N ILE A 19 8.97 -13.42 16.54
CA ILE A 19 9.12 -12.55 15.35
C ILE A 19 10.54 -12.01 15.27
N LEU A 20 11.11 -11.50 16.37
CA LEU A 20 12.48 -11.01 16.39
C LEU A 20 13.51 -12.11 16.07
N ALA A 21 13.28 -13.34 16.55
CA ALA A 21 14.12 -14.49 16.24
C ALA A 21 14.08 -14.86 14.74
N LEU A 22 12.92 -14.74 14.08
CA LEU A 22 12.81 -14.96 12.63
C LEU A 22 13.61 -13.92 11.85
N PHE A 23 13.59 -12.65 12.25
CA PHE A 23 14.36 -11.59 11.58
C PHE A 23 15.88 -11.69 11.77
N ARG A 24 16.38 -12.51 12.72
CA ARG A 24 17.81 -12.84 12.84
C ARG A 24 18.26 -13.91 11.83
N ASN A 25 17.33 -14.60 11.17
CA ASN A 25 17.65 -15.59 10.15
C ASN A 25 17.82 -14.90 8.78
N GLU A 26 19.02 -15.01 8.21
CA GLU A 26 19.38 -14.38 6.93
C GLU A 26 18.48 -14.84 5.76
N THR A 27 18.10 -16.12 5.73
CA THR A 27 17.18 -16.65 4.71
C THR A 27 15.80 -16.03 4.84
N PHE A 28 15.29 -15.87 6.07
CA PHE A 28 14.00 -15.21 6.29
C PHE A 28 14.09 -13.73 5.89
N HIS A 29 15.17 -13.04 6.24
CA HIS A 29 15.40 -11.64 5.89
C HIS A 29 15.46 -11.43 4.36
N LEU A 30 16.13 -12.33 3.63
CA LEU A 30 16.20 -12.32 2.18
C LEU A 30 14.82 -12.56 1.55
N CYS A 31 14.11 -13.61 1.98
CA CYS A 31 12.75 -13.90 1.49
C CYS A 31 11.78 -12.75 1.78
N TYR A 32 11.86 -12.15 2.97
CA TYR A 32 11.05 -11.00 3.37
C TYR A 32 11.36 -9.77 2.50
N SER A 33 12.63 -9.52 2.19
CA SER A 33 13.03 -8.42 1.32
C SER A 33 12.56 -8.61 -0.13
N ILE A 34 12.68 -9.83 -0.67
CA ILE A 34 12.19 -10.18 -2.01
C ILE A 34 10.66 -10.03 -2.08
N ALA A 35 9.94 -10.53 -1.07
CA ALA A 35 8.50 -10.35 -0.97
C ALA A 35 8.12 -8.86 -0.86
N GLY A 36 8.90 -8.05 -0.15
CA GLY A 36 8.75 -6.60 -0.10
C GLY A 36 8.93 -5.93 -1.46
N ALA A 37 9.93 -6.33 -2.25
CA ALA A 37 10.12 -5.82 -3.61
C ALA A 37 8.95 -6.20 -4.53
N ALA A 38 8.47 -7.44 -4.43
CA ALA A 38 7.28 -7.90 -5.14
C ALA A 38 6.03 -7.09 -4.75
N LEU A 39 5.84 -6.80 -3.46
CA LEU A 39 4.76 -5.99 -2.92
C LEU A 39 4.80 -4.53 -3.44
N LEU A 40 5.99 -4.00 -3.72
CA LEU A 40 6.13 -2.66 -4.30
C LEU A 40 5.67 -2.62 -5.78
N LEU A 41 5.97 -3.66 -6.55
CA LEU A 41 5.82 -3.65 -8.00
C LEU A 41 4.50 -4.26 -8.48
N PHE A 42 4.19 -5.48 -8.07
CA PHE A 42 3.06 -6.24 -8.66
C PHE A 42 1.69 -5.60 -8.44
N PRO A 43 1.35 -5.09 -7.24
CA PRO A 43 0.04 -4.46 -7.02
C PRO A 43 -0.17 -3.24 -7.91
N MET A 44 0.87 -2.43 -8.11
CA MET A 44 0.78 -1.23 -8.95
C MET A 44 0.70 -1.56 -10.44
N LEU A 45 1.44 -2.58 -10.90
CA LEU A 45 1.34 -3.09 -12.27
C LEU A 45 -0.05 -3.66 -12.56
N GLY A 46 -0.59 -4.45 -11.63
CA GLY A 46 -1.93 -5.02 -11.72
C GLY A 46 -3.02 -3.95 -11.71
N LEU A 47 -2.94 -3.02 -10.75
CA LEU A 47 -3.88 -1.90 -10.64
C LEU A 47 -3.85 -1.01 -11.88
N SER A 48 -2.66 -0.70 -12.39
CA SER A 48 -2.50 0.11 -13.61
C SER A 48 -3.16 -0.56 -14.81
N ARG A 49 -2.87 -1.85 -15.04
CA ARG A 49 -3.48 -2.62 -16.13
C ARG A 49 -5.00 -2.68 -16.01
N TRP A 50 -5.51 -3.01 -14.81
CA TRP A 50 -6.95 -3.05 -14.55
C TRP A 50 -7.60 -1.68 -14.76
N TYR A 51 -7.01 -0.62 -14.18
CA TYR A 51 -7.52 0.75 -14.27
C TYR A 51 -7.63 1.22 -15.71
N HIS A 52 -6.56 1.06 -16.51
CA HIS A 52 -6.59 1.46 -17.91
C HIS A 52 -7.57 0.63 -18.73
N ALA A 53 -7.63 -0.69 -18.51
CA ALA A 53 -8.61 -1.56 -19.18
C ALA A 53 -10.06 -1.17 -18.87
N SER A 54 -10.36 -0.88 -17.59
CA SER A 54 -11.69 -0.44 -17.16
C SER A 54 -12.03 0.96 -17.68
N MET A 55 -11.10 1.91 -17.61
CA MET A 55 -11.32 3.28 -18.08
C MET A 55 -11.60 3.34 -19.59
N ARG A 56 -10.89 2.54 -20.40
CA ARG A 56 -11.09 2.49 -21.87
C ARG A 56 -12.49 2.02 -22.27
N ARG A 57 -13.17 1.23 -21.44
CA ARG A 57 -14.53 0.74 -21.69
C ARG A 57 -15.58 1.86 -21.55
N THR A 58 -15.31 2.87 -20.73
CA THR A 58 -16.23 3.98 -20.49
C THR A 58 -15.97 5.17 -21.43
N ALA A 59 -17.02 5.88 -21.86
CA ALA A 59 -16.86 7.10 -22.67
C ALA A 59 -16.07 8.18 -21.92
N GLY A 60 -16.36 8.33 -20.63
CA GLY A 60 -15.65 9.25 -19.73
C GLY A 60 -14.17 8.93 -19.55
N GLY A 61 -13.83 7.65 -19.40
CA GLY A 61 -12.44 7.23 -19.26
C GLY A 61 -11.63 7.39 -20.54
N ARG A 62 -12.26 7.23 -21.72
CA ARG A 62 -11.63 7.60 -23.01
C ARG A 62 -11.36 9.11 -23.08
N ALA A 63 -12.35 9.94 -22.74
CA ALA A 63 -12.18 11.39 -22.72
C ALA A 63 -11.11 11.87 -21.71
N ALA A 64 -11.04 11.24 -20.53
CA ALA A 64 -9.99 11.51 -19.55
C ALA A 64 -8.61 11.07 -20.07
N GLY A 65 -8.53 9.93 -20.78
CA GLY A 65 -7.30 9.46 -21.40
C GLY A 65 -6.77 10.38 -22.50
N GLU A 66 -7.65 10.93 -23.35
CA GLU A 66 -7.26 11.93 -24.35
C GLU A 66 -6.74 13.22 -23.70
N LYS A 67 -7.36 13.68 -22.61
CA LYS A 67 -6.81 14.80 -21.83
C LYS A 67 -5.47 14.47 -21.20
N GLN A 68 -5.28 13.24 -20.74
CA GLN A 68 -4.02 12.79 -20.15
C GLN A 68 -2.89 12.73 -21.19
N LYS A 69 -3.18 12.31 -22.43
CA LYS A 69 -2.21 12.39 -23.54
C LYS A 69 -1.82 13.81 -23.89
N ALA A 70 -2.78 14.75 -23.84
CA ALA A 70 -2.54 16.16 -24.11
C ALA A 70 -1.73 16.87 -23.01
N ILE A 71 -1.64 16.28 -21.83
CA ILE A 71 -0.92 16.85 -20.69
C ILE A 71 0.60 16.71 -20.87
N GLY A 72 1.11 15.61 -21.46
CA GLY A 72 2.53 15.36 -21.73
C GLY A 72 3.20 14.36 -20.76
N PRO A 73 4.54 14.32 -20.64
CA PRO A 73 5.27 13.47 -19.68
C PRO A 73 6.02 14.18 -18.50
N TYR A 74 6.02 15.52 -18.36
CA TYR A 74 6.93 16.28 -17.46
C TYR A 74 6.30 16.87 -16.18
N ALA A 75 7.11 17.17 -15.16
CA ALA A 75 6.71 17.62 -13.80
C ALA A 75 5.73 18.82 -13.69
N ARG A 76 5.68 19.74 -14.68
CA ARG A 76 4.67 20.82 -14.76
C ARG A 76 3.23 20.28 -14.84
N GLU A 77 3.13 18.99 -15.16
CA GLU A 77 1.92 18.23 -15.36
C GLU A 77 1.43 17.50 -14.12
N LEU A 78 2.20 17.46 -13.03
CA LEU A 78 1.67 16.98 -11.74
C LEU A 78 0.44 17.82 -11.35
N GLY A 79 0.51 19.13 -11.56
CA GLY A 79 -0.64 20.03 -11.35
C GLY A 79 -1.81 19.75 -12.30
N ALA A 80 -1.53 19.40 -13.56
CA ALA A 80 -2.55 19.06 -14.54
C ALA A 80 -3.18 17.68 -14.28
N GLY A 81 -2.39 16.70 -13.85
CA GLY A 81 -2.83 15.38 -13.40
C GLY A 81 -3.66 15.44 -12.13
N LEU A 82 -3.28 16.29 -11.16
CA LEU A 82 -4.09 16.56 -9.96
C LEU A 82 -5.43 17.23 -10.31
N ARG A 83 -5.44 18.16 -11.27
CA ARG A 83 -6.69 18.76 -11.78
C ARG A 83 -7.56 17.71 -12.47
N LEU A 84 -6.97 16.85 -13.31
CA LEU A 84 -7.68 15.75 -13.98
C LEU A 84 -8.28 14.77 -12.97
N GLY A 85 -7.50 14.38 -11.96
CA GLY A 85 -7.97 13.52 -10.86
C GLY A 85 -9.11 14.16 -10.06
N ARG A 86 -9.03 15.47 -9.81
CA ARG A 86 -10.10 16.25 -9.18
C ARG A 86 -11.38 16.29 -10.02
N ASP A 87 -11.25 16.47 -11.33
CA ASP A 87 -12.39 16.46 -12.25
C ASP A 87 -13.04 15.07 -12.33
N LEU A 88 -12.25 13.99 -12.28
CA LEU A 88 -12.73 12.60 -12.18
C LEU A 88 -13.50 12.36 -10.87
N THR A 89 -12.96 12.82 -9.73
CA THR A 89 -13.64 12.68 -8.43
C THR A 89 -14.92 13.51 -8.32
N ARG A 90 -14.98 14.65 -9.03
CA ARG A 90 -16.19 15.47 -9.18
C ARG A 90 -17.21 14.87 -10.17
N GLY A 91 -16.84 13.83 -10.90
CA GLY A 91 -17.75 13.15 -11.83
C GLY A 91 -17.92 13.85 -13.18
N ARG A 92 -17.01 14.77 -13.56
CA ARG A 92 -17.09 15.49 -14.84
C ARG A 92 -16.94 14.59 -16.07
N TYR A 93 -16.45 13.37 -15.86
CA TYR A 93 -16.32 12.32 -16.87
C TYR A 93 -17.36 11.19 -16.65
N GLY A 94 -18.46 11.46 -15.95
CA GLY A 94 -19.52 10.49 -15.71
C GLY A 94 -19.32 9.60 -14.47
N GLY A 95 -20.41 8.98 -14.03
CA GLY A 95 -20.48 8.20 -12.79
C GLY A 95 -19.62 6.93 -12.79
N GLU A 96 -19.55 6.23 -13.92
CA GLU A 96 -18.76 4.99 -14.05
C GLU A 96 -17.25 5.26 -13.93
N ALA A 97 -16.73 6.25 -14.66
CA ALA A 97 -15.33 6.64 -14.58
C ALA A 97 -14.96 7.13 -13.18
N ARG A 98 -15.85 7.88 -12.52
CA ARG A 98 -15.70 8.29 -11.12
C ARG A 98 -15.61 7.10 -10.18
N SER A 99 -16.46 6.09 -10.35
CA SER A 99 -16.45 4.87 -9.53
C SER A 99 -15.15 4.09 -9.67
N ILE A 100 -14.68 3.89 -10.91
CA ILE A 100 -13.40 3.22 -11.21
C ILE A 100 -12.24 3.99 -10.56
N TYR A 101 -12.20 5.31 -10.72
CA TYR A 101 -11.15 6.15 -10.14
C TYR A 101 -11.16 6.12 -8.61
N LYS A 102 -12.34 6.15 -7.97
CA LYS A 102 -12.45 6.02 -6.51
C LYS A 102 -11.98 4.66 -6.00
N ARG A 103 -12.32 3.57 -6.69
CA ARG A 103 -11.84 2.22 -6.35
C ARG A 103 -10.31 2.13 -6.45
N ALA A 104 -9.74 2.72 -7.50
CA ALA A 104 -8.30 2.78 -7.65
C ALA A 104 -7.63 3.57 -6.52
N LEU A 105 -8.17 4.75 -6.16
CA LEU A 105 -7.67 5.54 -5.03
C LEU A 105 -7.74 4.78 -3.70
N LEU A 106 -8.85 4.10 -3.43
CA LEU A 106 -9.01 3.30 -2.22
C LEU A 106 -7.98 2.17 -2.17
N PHE A 107 -7.80 1.44 -3.28
CA PHE A 107 -6.81 0.39 -3.37
C PHE A 107 -5.39 0.93 -3.15
N THR A 108 -5.04 2.06 -3.77
CA THR A 108 -3.74 2.71 -3.55
C THR A 108 -3.54 3.10 -2.08
N ALA A 109 -4.56 3.66 -1.42
CA ALA A 109 -4.48 4.02 -0.01
C ALA A 109 -4.24 2.79 0.89
N ILE A 110 -4.97 1.70 0.64
CA ILE A 110 -4.77 0.43 1.35
C ILE A 110 -3.37 -0.11 1.09
N TRP A 111 -2.91 -0.09 -0.16
CA TRP A 111 -1.59 -0.57 -0.54
C TRP A 111 -0.47 0.23 0.14
N ILE A 112 -0.55 1.56 0.19
CA ILE A 112 0.42 2.41 0.92
C ILE A 112 0.46 2.01 2.40
N ALA A 113 -0.69 1.77 3.04
CA ALA A 113 -0.74 1.34 4.43
C ALA A 113 -0.06 -0.04 4.63
N VAL A 114 -0.29 -1.00 3.73
CA VAL A 114 0.36 -2.31 3.77
C VAL A 114 1.88 -2.20 3.61
N VAL A 115 2.35 -1.37 2.67
CA VAL A 115 3.78 -1.11 2.46
C VAL A 115 4.40 -0.45 3.70
N ALA A 116 3.73 0.53 4.30
CA ALA A 116 4.19 1.19 5.51
C ALA A 116 4.31 0.21 6.69
N VAL A 117 3.34 -0.70 6.85
CA VAL A 117 3.40 -1.75 7.88
C VAL A 117 4.53 -2.75 7.60
N TRP A 118 4.69 -3.19 6.34
CA TRP A 118 5.74 -4.15 5.95
C TRP A 118 7.15 -3.63 6.28
N TRP A 119 7.48 -2.44 5.79
CA TRP A 119 8.80 -1.86 6.05
C TRP A 119 8.95 -1.34 7.48
N GLY A 120 7.86 -0.86 8.10
CA GLY A 120 7.85 -0.48 9.51
C GLY A 120 8.23 -1.64 10.43
N LEU A 121 7.76 -2.86 10.14
CA LEU A 121 8.13 -4.06 10.89
C LEU A 121 9.62 -4.39 10.75
N LEU A 122 10.19 -4.24 9.54
CA LEU A 122 11.61 -4.50 9.30
C LEU A 122 12.50 -3.50 10.05
N ILE A 123 12.18 -2.20 9.98
CA ILE A 123 12.90 -1.15 10.70
C ILE A 123 12.81 -1.35 12.21
N TRP A 124 11.60 -1.64 12.70
CA TRP A 124 11.37 -1.89 14.11
C TRP A 124 12.13 -3.13 14.61
N ALA A 125 12.14 -4.22 13.84
CA ALA A 125 12.88 -5.44 14.20
C ALA A 125 14.39 -5.21 14.21
N ASP A 126 14.92 -4.46 13.24
CA ASP A 126 16.34 -4.09 13.19
C ASP A 126 16.74 -3.23 14.41
N GLU A 127 15.91 -2.25 14.78
CA GLU A 127 16.14 -1.41 15.97
C GLU A 127 16.16 -2.24 17.26
N MET A 128 15.18 -3.15 17.44
CA MET A 128 15.11 -4.00 18.63
C MET A 128 16.27 -5.00 18.71
N ASN A 129 16.81 -5.46 17.58
CA ASN A 129 17.95 -6.37 17.54
C ASN A 129 19.31 -5.68 17.80
N LYS A 130 19.39 -4.35 17.70
CA LYS A 130 20.59 -3.56 18.01
C LYS A 130 20.76 -3.27 19.50
N VAL A 131 19.68 -3.33 20.29
CA VAL A 131 19.75 -3.13 21.74
C VAL A 131 20.41 -4.36 22.37
N PRO A 132 21.59 -4.24 23.01
CA PRO A 132 22.16 -5.35 23.75
C PRO A 132 21.20 -5.72 24.88
N ALA A 133 20.85 -7.00 24.98
CA ALA A 133 20.14 -7.52 26.14
C ALA A 133 21.02 -7.31 27.37
N GLY A 134 20.71 -6.26 28.14
CA GLY A 134 21.30 -6.00 29.45
C GLY A 134 20.85 -7.02 30.47
#